data_AF-A0A525KWG8-F1
#
_entry.id   AF-A0A525KWG8-F1
#
_cell.length_a   1.000
_cell.length_b   1.000
_cell.length_c   1.000
_cell.angle_alpha   90.00
_cell.angle_beta   90.00
_cell.angle_gamma   90.00
#
_symmetry.space_group_name_H-M   'P 1'
#
loop_
_entity.id
_entity.type
_entity.pdbx_description
1 polymer ?
#
loop_
_entity_poly.entity_id
_entity_poly.type
_entity_poly.pdbx_seq_one_letter_code
_entity_poly.pdbx_strand_id
1 'polypeptide(L)'
;MKYLLSAACVAALLTTATTARADDEAIGADARCIAVFAAMVQMPAYKDAAGAGLLYYLGRLDARDPKLDLAAAVKHEAARMDRTEYMAVAQRCGSTLKQRNDALKAAARDFPPPEH
;
A
#
# COMPACT_ATOMS: atom_id res chain seq x y z
N MET A 1 34.53 9.70 -40.88
CA MET A 1 33.36 8.79 -40.77
C MET A 1 33.59 7.72 -39.69
N LYS A 2 33.96 8.11 -38.44
CA LYS A 2 34.40 7.14 -37.41
C LYS A 2 34.01 7.49 -35.97
N TYR A 3 33.21 8.53 -35.75
CA TYR A 3 32.79 8.99 -34.41
C TYR A 3 31.27 9.05 -34.20
N LEU A 4 30.48 8.44 -35.11
CA LEU A 4 29.01 8.48 -35.03
C LEU A 4 28.38 7.27 -34.31
N LEU A 5 29.17 6.30 -33.84
CA LEU A 5 28.66 5.07 -33.23
C LEU A 5 28.66 5.07 -31.69
N SER A 6 29.15 6.12 -31.03
CA SER A 6 29.34 6.12 -29.56
C SER A 6 28.22 6.80 -28.75
N ALA A 7 27.21 7.39 -29.39
CA ALA A 7 26.18 8.17 -28.67
C ALA A 7 24.93 7.39 -28.24
N ALA A 8 24.74 6.14 -28.71
CA ALA A 8 23.49 5.41 -28.49
C ALA A 8 23.42 4.61 -27.17
N CYS A 9 24.55 4.32 -26.50
CA CYS A 9 24.55 3.48 -25.29
C CYS A 9 24.28 4.23 -23.97
N VAL A 10 24.35 5.56 -23.94
CA VAL A 10 24.21 6.32 -22.67
C VAL A 10 22.74 6.51 -22.27
N ALA A 11 21.79 6.45 -23.22
CA ALA A 11 20.38 6.65 -22.93
C ALA A 11 19.71 5.46 -22.21
N ALA A 12 20.28 4.25 -22.31
CA ALA A 12 19.69 3.03 -21.74
C ALA A 12 19.95 2.85 -20.22
N LEU A 13 20.87 3.63 -19.63
CA LEU A 13 21.25 3.49 -18.21
C LEU A 13 20.43 4.39 -17.26
N LEU A 14 19.62 5.31 -17.79
CA LEU A 14 18.86 6.27 -16.97
C LEU A 14 17.47 5.76 -16.55
N THR A 15 17.02 4.60 -17.03
CA THR A 15 15.66 4.10 -16.75
C THR A 15 15.54 3.25 -15.48
N THR A 16 16.64 2.81 -14.87
CA THR A 16 16.61 1.93 -13.69
C THR A 16 16.52 2.68 -12.36
N ALA A 17 16.81 3.99 -12.31
CA ALA A 17 16.83 4.75 -11.06
C ALA A 17 15.44 5.21 -10.59
N THR A 18 14.45 5.26 -11.48
CA THR A 18 13.12 5.80 -11.15
C THR A 18 12.22 4.78 -10.46
N THR A 19 12.40 3.48 -10.72
CA THR A 19 11.53 2.43 -10.17
C THR A 19 11.69 2.28 -8.66
N ALA A 20 12.93 2.31 -8.15
CA ALA A 20 13.21 2.13 -6.73
C ALA A 20 12.51 3.18 -5.85
N ARG A 21 12.50 4.45 -6.26
CA ARG A 21 11.85 5.52 -5.48
C ARG A 21 10.33 5.43 -5.47
N ALA A 22 9.73 4.90 -6.53
CA ALA A 22 8.28 4.73 -6.60
C ALA A 22 7.80 3.61 -5.65
N ASP A 23 8.59 2.53 -5.55
CA ASP A 23 8.30 1.45 -4.61
C ASP A 23 8.50 1.88 -3.15
N ASP A 24 9.54 2.66 -2.85
CA ASP A 24 9.76 3.19 -1.50
C ASP A 24 8.58 4.04 -1.00
N GLU A 25 8.05 4.94 -1.84
CA GLU A 25 6.88 5.75 -1.47
C GLU A 25 5.61 4.90 -1.37
N ALA A 26 5.45 3.89 -2.21
CA ALA A 26 4.32 2.97 -2.13
C ALA A 26 4.35 2.14 -0.83
N ILE A 27 5.53 1.66 -0.43
CA ILE A 27 5.75 0.96 0.84
C ILE A 27 5.43 1.89 2.01
N GLY A 28 5.97 3.11 2.01
CA GLY A 28 5.68 4.11 3.04
C GLY A 28 4.18 4.43 3.14
N ALA A 29 3.52 4.62 2.00
CA ALA A 29 2.09 4.91 1.94
C ALA A 29 1.23 3.76 2.51
N ASP A 30 1.57 2.51 2.23
CA ASP A 30 0.85 1.34 2.73
C ASP A 30 1.16 1.09 4.23
N ALA A 31 2.40 1.33 4.68
CA ALA A 31 2.77 1.28 6.10
C ALA A 31 2.02 2.33 6.95
N ARG A 32 1.81 3.55 6.43
CA ARG A 32 0.94 4.57 7.06
C ARG A 32 -0.50 4.08 7.20
N CYS A 33 -1.04 3.40 6.19
CA CYS A 33 -2.38 2.81 6.26
C CYS A 33 -2.47 1.73 7.34
N ILE A 34 -1.47 0.87 7.46
CA ILE A 34 -1.39 -0.14 8.53
C ILE A 34 -1.37 0.53 9.90
N ALA A 35 -0.56 1.58 10.09
CA ALA A 35 -0.50 2.32 11.35
C ALA A 35 -1.88 2.87 11.77
N VAL A 36 -2.64 3.45 10.84
CA VAL A 36 -4.01 3.92 11.09
C VAL A 36 -4.93 2.78 11.53
N PHE A 37 -4.98 1.68 10.77
CA PHE A 37 -5.89 0.58 11.10
C PHE A 37 -5.46 -0.15 12.38
N ALA A 38 -4.17 -0.22 12.68
CA ALA A 38 -3.65 -0.75 13.94
C ALA A 38 -4.09 0.09 15.16
N ALA A 39 -4.20 1.41 15.01
CA ALA A 39 -4.80 2.25 16.05
C ALA A 39 -6.31 2.03 16.17
N MET A 40 -7.01 1.92 15.03
CA MET A 40 -8.47 1.70 14.99
C MET A 40 -8.91 0.35 15.52
N VAL A 41 -8.11 -0.71 15.39
CA VAL A 41 -8.49 -2.06 15.86
C VAL A 41 -8.66 -2.14 17.38
N GLN A 42 -8.04 -1.22 18.12
CA GLN A 42 -8.19 -1.08 19.57
C GLN A 42 -9.53 -0.46 19.97
N MET A 43 -10.26 0.13 19.02
CA MET A 43 -11.57 0.74 19.25
C MET A 43 -12.67 -0.28 18.92
N PRO A 44 -13.50 -0.70 19.89
CA PRO A 44 -14.50 -1.74 19.67
C PRO A 44 -15.44 -1.46 18.48
N ALA A 45 -15.82 -0.19 18.29
CA ALA A 45 -16.69 0.24 17.21
C ALA A 45 -16.12 0.03 15.79
N TYR A 46 -14.80 -0.11 15.66
CA TYR A 46 -14.12 -0.21 14.37
C TYR A 46 -13.35 -1.52 14.19
N LYS A 47 -13.36 -2.42 15.18
CA LYS A 47 -12.49 -3.60 15.23
C LYS A 47 -12.52 -4.44 13.95
N ASP A 48 -13.70 -4.80 13.46
CA ASP A 48 -13.83 -5.67 12.28
C ASP A 48 -13.40 -4.96 10.99
N ALA A 49 -13.84 -3.72 10.81
CA ALA A 49 -13.46 -2.91 9.65
C ALA A 49 -11.95 -2.62 9.63
N ALA A 50 -11.36 -2.36 10.80
CA ALA A 50 -9.92 -2.15 10.96
C ALA A 50 -9.13 -3.44 10.71
N GLY A 51 -9.63 -4.59 11.15
CA GLY A 51 -9.04 -5.90 10.84
C GLY A 51 -8.97 -6.17 9.33
N ALA A 52 -10.05 -5.88 8.60
CA ALA A 52 -10.06 -5.98 7.14
C ALA A 52 -9.04 -5.02 6.48
N GLY A 53 -8.94 -3.79 7.00
CA GLY A 53 -7.95 -2.81 6.53
C GLY A 53 -6.51 -3.27 6.76
N LEU A 54 -6.20 -3.81 7.93
CA LEU A 54 -4.89 -4.38 8.26
C LEU A 54 -4.48 -5.46 7.26
N LEU A 55 -5.35 -6.45 7.02
CA LEU A 55 -5.05 -7.55 6.11
C LEU A 55 -4.88 -7.09 4.65
N TYR A 56 -5.71 -6.15 4.19
CA TYR A 56 -5.63 -5.62 2.84
C TYR A 56 -4.27 -4.92 2.57
N TYR A 57 -3.84 -4.04 3.49
CA TYR A 57 -2.58 -3.31 3.31
C TYR A 57 -1.35 -4.16 3.61
N LEU A 58 -1.45 -5.15 4.51
CA LEU A 58 -0.40 -6.14 4.71
C LEU A 58 -0.15 -6.93 3.43
N GLY A 59 -1.21 -7.48 2.81
CA GLY A 59 -1.06 -8.25 1.57
C GLY A 59 -0.47 -7.42 0.41
N ARG A 60 -0.73 -6.11 0.38
CA ARG A 60 -0.10 -5.20 -0.59
C ARG A 60 1.39 -5.01 -0.34
N LEU A 61 1.81 -4.86 0.92
CA LEU A 61 3.23 -4.77 1.27
C LEU A 61 3.95 -6.07 0.98
N ASP A 62 3.39 -7.21 1.39
CA ASP A 62 3.99 -8.53 1.15
C ASP A 62 4.18 -8.82 -0.34
N ALA A 63 3.24 -8.37 -1.19
CA ALA A 63 3.35 -8.49 -2.64
C ALA A 63 4.46 -7.63 -3.25
N ARG A 64 4.84 -6.52 -2.59
CA ARG A 64 5.92 -5.62 -3.04
C ARG A 64 7.28 -6.06 -2.53
N ASP A 65 7.37 -6.31 -1.23
CA ASP A 65 8.59 -6.76 -0.56
C ASP A 65 8.25 -7.75 0.57
N PRO A 66 8.32 -9.06 0.30
CA PRO A 66 8.05 -10.09 1.30
C PRO A 66 9.15 -10.20 2.37
N LYS A 67 10.27 -9.47 2.23
CA LYS A 67 11.37 -9.45 3.20
C LYS A 67 11.38 -8.17 4.04
N LEU A 68 10.43 -7.27 3.81
CA LEU A 68 10.31 -6.02 4.55
C LEU A 68 10.18 -6.31 6.05
N ASP A 69 10.96 -5.61 6.88
CA ASP A 69 10.68 -5.54 8.31
C ASP A 69 9.43 -4.67 8.52
N LEU A 70 8.27 -5.32 8.47
CA LEU A 70 6.96 -4.69 8.61
C LEU A 70 6.86 -3.87 9.89
N ALA A 71 7.35 -4.41 11.01
CA ALA A 71 7.24 -3.75 12.30
C ALA A 71 8.09 -2.48 12.32
N ALA A 72 9.30 -2.50 11.78
CA ALA A 72 10.14 -1.32 11.65
C ALA A 72 9.52 -0.29 10.70
N ALA A 73 9.03 -0.70 9.53
CA ALA A 73 8.42 0.20 8.55
C ALA A 73 7.18 0.91 9.09
N VAL A 74 6.27 0.18 9.75
CA VAL A 74 5.06 0.75 10.34
C VAL A 74 5.40 1.70 11.49
N LYS A 75 6.36 1.34 12.37
CA LYS A 75 6.80 2.23 13.46
C LYS A 75 7.44 3.51 12.93
N HIS A 76 8.28 3.39 11.89
CA HIS A 76 8.94 4.53 11.26
C HIS A 76 7.91 5.53 10.71
N GLU A 77 6.93 5.05 9.96
CA GLU A 77 5.91 5.93 9.38
C GLU A 77 4.92 6.45 10.43
N ALA A 78 4.53 5.64 11.41
CA ALA A 78 3.66 6.07 12.50
C ALA A 78 4.27 7.22 13.32
N ALA A 79 5.57 7.19 13.58
CA ALA A 79 6.27 8.24 14.33
C ALA A 79 6.36 9.58 13.59
N ARG A 80 6.13 9.58 12.27
CA ARG A 80 6.23 10.78 11.41
C ARG A 80 4.88 11.42 11.12
N MET A 81 3.78 10.71 11.35
CA MET A 81 2.45 11.25 11.15
C MET A 81 2.02 12.11 12.34
N ASP A 82 1.72 13.38 12.08
CA ASP A 82 0.98 14.19 13.03
C ASP A 82 -0.54 13.89 12.98
N ARG A 83 -1.33 14.58 13.79
CA ARG A 83 -2.79 14.39 13.83
C ARG A 83 -3.48 14.71 12.51
N THR A 84 -3.03 15.77 11.82
CA THR A 84 -3.61 16.19 10.54
C THR A 84 -3.31 15.16 9.47
N GLU A 85 -2.07 14.70 9.41
CA GLU A 85 -1.63 13.66 8.48
C GLU A 85 -2.32 12.33 8.77
N TYR A 86 -2.46 11.95 10.04
CA TYR A 86 -3.22 10.76 10.44
C TYR A 86 -4.65 10.79 9.89
N MET A 87 -5.37 11.92 10.01
CA MET A 87 -6.75 12.02 9.51
C MET A 87 -6.80 11.96 7.98
N ALA A 88 -5.86 12.61 7.29
CA ALA A 88 -5.76 12.55 5.83
C ALA A 88 -5.45 11.12 5.34
N VAL A 89 -4.50 10.44 5.99
CA VAL A 89 -4.17 9.04 5.72
C VAL A 89 -5.38 8.16 5.99
N ALA A 90 -6.06 8.32 7.12
CA ALA A 90 -7.24 7.53 7.46
C ALA A 90 -8.36 7.67 6.43
N GLN A 91 -8.65 8.89 5.97
CA GLN A 91 -9.63 9.12 4.92
C GLN A 91 -9.23 8.46 3.60
N ARG A 92 -7.96 8.59 3.18
CA ARG A 92 -7.45 8.00 1.93
C ARG A 92 -7.45 6.46 1.98
N CYS A 93 -7.00 5.88 3.10
CA CYS A 93 -6.90 4.44 3.24
C CYS A 93 -8.31 3.82 3.38
N GLY A 94 -9.19 4.46 4.13
CA GLY A 94 -10.59 4.06 4.28
C GLY A 94 -11.37 4.14 2.96
N SER A 95 -11.18 5.19 2.16
CA SER A 95 -11.86 5.33 0.85
C SER A 95 -11.39 4.26 -0.14
N THR A 96 -10.08 3.98 -0.18
CA THR A 96 -9.50 2.90 -0.99
C THR A 96 -10.08 1.55 -0.60
N LEU A 97 -10.07 1.23 0.71
CA LEU A 97 -10.61 -0.04 1.20
C LEU A 97 -12.10 -0.17 0.89
N LYS A 98 -12.88 0.90 1.06
CA LYS A 98 -14.30 0.92 0.69
C LYS A 98 -14.49 0.62 -0.79
N GLN A 99 -13.73 1.26 -1.68
CA GLN A 99 -13.80 1.02 -3.13
C GLN A 99 -13.52 -0.44 -3.46
N ARG A 100 -12.49 -1.04 -2.86
CA ARG A 100 -12.16 -2.46 -3.07
C ARG A 100 -13.25 -3.40 -2.55
N ASN A 101 -13.81 -3.11 -1.38
CA ASN A 101 -14.92 -3.89 -0.82
C ASN A 101 -16.18 -3.78 -1.69
N ASP A 102 -16.50 -2.61 -2.23
CA ASP A 102 -17.64 -2.43 -3.13
C ASP A 102 -17.46 -3.23 -4.42
N ALA A 103 -16.24 -3.26 -4.98
CA ALA A 103 -15.90 -4.08 -6.15
C ALA A 103 -16.03 -5.59 -5.86
N LEU A 104 -15.55 -6.05 -4.70
CA LEU A 104 -15.72 -7.44 -4.27
C LEU A 104 -17.20 -7.81 -4.10
N LYS A 105 -18.01 -6.92 -3.50
CA LYS A 105 -19.46 -7.12 -3.36
C LYS A 105 -20.20 -7.11 -4.69
N ALA A 106 -19.69 -6.41 -5.70
CA ALA A 106 -20.24 -6.47 -7.04
C ALA A 106 -19.97 -7.87 -7.63
N ALA A 107 -18.71 -8.31 -7.63
CA ALA A 107 -18.31 -9.61 -8.16
C ALA A 107 -18.97 -10.78 -7.41
N ALA A 108 -19.15 -10.69 -6.10
CA ALA A 108 -19.79 -11.74 -5.29
C ALA A 108 -21.26 -12.00 -5.66
N ARG A 109 -21.95 -11.04 -6.32
CA ARG A 109 -23.31 -11.27 -6.83
C ARG A 109 -23.33 -12.17 -8.05
N ASP A 110 -22.20 -12.28 -8.74
CA ASP A 110 -22.02 -13.08 -9.95
C ASP A 110 -21.55 -14.51 -9.63
N PHE A 111 -21.14 -14.77 -8.38
CA PHE A 111 -20.75 -16.10 -7.91
C PHE A 111 -21.82 -16.66 -6.96
N PRO A 112 -22.53 -17.74 -7.31
CA PRO A 112 -23.47 -18.37 -6.39
C PRO A 112 -22.72 -18.87 -5.14
N PRO A 113 -23.37 -18.89 -3.96
CA PRO A 113 -22.77 -19.47 -2.76
C PRO A 113 -22.41 -20.94 -3.04
N PRO A 114 -21.32 -21.46 -2.45
CA PRO A 114 -20.98 -22.87 -2.59
C PRO A 114 -22.15 -23.74 -2.11
N GLU A 115 -22.57 -24.69 -2.94
CA GLU A 115 -23.56 -25.69 -2.56
C GLU A 115 -22.95 -26.56 -1.45
N HIS A 116 -23.63 -26.61 -0.29
CA HIS A 116 -23.22 -27.38 0.87
C HIS A 116 -23.52 -28.88 0.69
#